data_AF-A0A8X6YGC6-F1
#
_entry.id   AF-A0A8X6YGC6-F1
#
_cell.length_a   1.000
_cell.length_b   1.000
_cell.length_c   1.000
_cell.angle_alpha   90.00
_cell.angle_beta   90.00
_cell.angle_gamma   90.00
#
_symmetry.space_group_name_H-M   'P 1'
#
loop_
_entity.id
_entity.type
_entity.pdbx_description
1 polymer ?
#
loop_
_entity_poly.entity_id
_entity_poly.type
_entity_poly.pdbx_seq_one_letter_code
_entity_poly.pdbx_strand_id
1 'polypeptide(L)'
;MEKFFRSDKELEDDILIHTGKLQRNFSELNAEVRRAAKTTLPDILLKSRIISTLPSKYFEFKGVWESVPIEERSVNKLIERLRLIEMRLPSKSSDSTALVAIRKKIFKKPERKCYVCRKPGHLAKDCWKKESKPKVEGDAFVCTVEGVPKS
;
A
#
# COMPACT_ATOMS: atom_id res chain seq x y z
N MET A 1 17.74 11.35 -3.75
CA MET A 1 17.92 10.40 -4.88
C MET A 1 17.16 9.05 -4.84
N GLU A 2 17.41 8.10 -3.91
CA GLU A 2 16.90 6.72 -4.04
C GLU A 2 15.37 6.53 -3.92
N LYS A 3 14.67 7.40 -3.19
CA LYS A 3 13.24 7.24 -2.88
C LYS A 3 12.37 7.10 -4.14
N PHE A 4 12.68 7.86 -5.20
CA PHE A 4 11.95 7.81 -6.47
C PHE A 4 11.99 6.41 -7.12
N PHE A 5 13.11 5.69 -6.98
CA PHE A 5 13.33 4.39 -7.62
C PHE A 5 12.89 3.20 -6.77
N ARG A 6 12.58 3.40 -5.48
CA ARG A 6 12.20 2.33 -4.54
C ARG A 6 10.70 2.29 -4.22
N SER A 7 9.94 3.34 -4.50
CA SER A 7 8.50 3.38 -4.17
C SER A 7 7.65 2.57 -5.18
N ASP A 8 6.90 1.59 -4.68
CA ASP A 8 5.85 0.86 -5.41
C ASP A 8 4.46 1.23 -4.86
N LYS A 9 3.39 0.99 -5.64
CA LYS A 9 2.02 1.26 -5.18
C LYS A 9 1.61 0.25 -4.13
N GLU A 10 1.28 0.73 -2.94
CA GLU A 10 0.70 -0.10 -1.89
C GLU A 10 -0.75 -0.48 -2.22
N LEU A 11 -1.20 -1.64 -1.71
CA LEU A 11 -2.54 -2.16 -1.96
C LEU A 11 -3.65 -1.26 -1.39
N GLU A 12 -3.32 -0.48 -0.37
CA GLU A 12 -4.24 0.35 0.42
C GLU A 12 -4.23 1.83 -0.01
N ASP A 13 -3.18 2.28 -0.69
CA ASP A 13 -3.12 3.63 -1.24
C ASP A 13 -4.10 3.78 -2.43
N ASP A 14 -4.87 4.86 -2.49
CA ASP A 14 -5.55 5.25 -3.74
C ASP A 14 -4.53 5.67 -4.80
N ILE A 15 -4.90 5.61 -6.09
CA ILE A 15 -4.02 6.01 -7.21
C ILE A 15 -3.42 7.40 -6.98
N LEU A 16 -4.17 8.31 -6.37
CA LEU A 16 -3.77 9.71 -6.19
C LEU A 16 -2.75 9.93 -5.12
N ILE A 17 -2.91 9.19 -4.04
CA ILE A 17 -1.93 9.19 -2.97
C ILE A 17 -0.62 8.65 -3.54
N HIS A 18 -0.69 7.53 -4.28
CA HIS A 18 0.48 6.94 -4.92
C HIS A 18 1.15 7.86 -5.96
N THR A 19 0.39 8.38 -6.93
CA THR A 19 0.96 9.25 -7.98
C THR A 19 1.46 10.56 -7.40
N GLY A 20 0.81 11.10 -6.37
CA GLY A 20 1.26 12.28 -5.64
C GLY A 20 2.59 12.06 -4.93
N LYS A 21 2.79 10.91 -4.28
CA LYS A 21 4.08 10.51 -3.69
C LYS A 21 5.18 10.46 -4.77
N LEU A 22 4.91 9.84 -5.93
CA LEU A 22 5.87 9.76 -7.04
C LEU A 22 6.19 11.13 -7.64
N GLN A 23 5.20 11.99 -7.84
CA GLN A 23 5.40 13.36 -8.34
C GLN A 23 6.27 14.19 -7.39
N ARG A 24 6.02 14.10 -6.08
CA ARG A 24 6.86 14.76 -5.06
C ARG A 24 8.30 14.26 -5.14
N ASN A 25 8.49 12.94 -5.10
CA ASN A 25 9.82 12.33 -5.16
C ASN A 25 10.57 12.70 -6.46
N PHE A 26 9.86 12.77 -7.59
CA PHE A 26 10.44 13.18 -8.87
C PHE A 26 10.84 14.65 -8.87
N SER A 27 10.01 15.53 -8.29
CA SER A 27 10.32 16.97 -8.18
C SER A 27 11.57 17.21 -7.33
N GLU A 28 11.68 16.52 -6.19
CA GLU A 28 12.86 16.57 -5.32
C GLU A 28 14.12 16.09 -6.07
N LEU A 29 14.03 14.95 -6.77
CA LEU A 29 15.13 14.42 -7.58
C LEU A 29 15.52 15.37 -8.72
N ASN A 30 14.54 15.94 -9.41
CA ASN A 30 14.78 16.87 -10.52
C ASN A 30 15.44 18.17 -10.02
N ALA A 31 15.08 18.64 -8.83
CA ALA A 31 15.74 19.79 -8.19
C ALA A 31 17.19 19.48 -7.80
N GLU A 32 17.51 18.26 -7.34
CA GLU A 32 18.88 17.80 -7.11
C GLU A 32 19.69 17.80 -8.42
N VAL A 33 19.16 17.18 -9.48
CA VAL A 33 19.81 17.10 -10.81
C VAL A 33 20.02 18.49 -11.41
N ARG A 34 19.04 19.38 -11.30
CA ARG A 34 19.15 20.76 -11.78
C ARG A 34 20.22 21.55 -11.06
N ARG A 35 20.39 21.36 -9.74
CA ARG A 35 21.46 22.00 -8.97
C ARG A 35 22.85 21.47 -9.36
N ALA A 36 22.98 20.16 -9.57
CA ALA A 36 24.27 19.53 -9.84
C ALA A 36 24.73 19.67 -11.30
N ALA A 37 23.82 19.50 -12.26
CA ALA A 37 24.15 19.37 -13.68
C ALA A 37 23.52 20.47 -14.56
N LYS A 38 22.74 21.40 -13.98
CA LYS A 38 21.99 22.45 -14.73
C LYS A 38 21.06 21.92 -15.82
N THR A 39 20.66 20.65 -15.74
CA THR A 39 19.68 20.02 -16.64
C THR A 39 18.42 19.65 -15.89
N THR A 40 17.37 19.27 -16.61
CA THR A 40 16.14 18.72 -16.05
C THR A 40 15.96 17.27 -16.47
N LEU A 41 15.29 16.51 -15.63
CA LEU A 41 14.88 15.16 -15.96
C LEU A 41 13.70 15.19 -16.95
N PRO A 42 13.73 14.34 -17.99
CA PRO A 42 12.60 14.20 -18.90
C PRO A 42 11.34 13.64 -18.21
N ASP A 43 10.18 14.22 -18.50
CA ASP A 43 8.87 13.80 -17.97
C ASP A 43 8.50 12.34 -18.26
N ILE A 44 9.09 11.77 -19.32
CA ILE A 44 8.91 10.35 -19.65
C ILE A 44 9.34 9.44 -18.51
N LEU A 45 10.32 9.83 -17.69
CA LEU A 45 10.77 9.04 -16.56
C LEU A 45 9.70 8.92 -15.48
N LEU A 46 9.01 10.03 -15.17
CA LEU A 46 7.90 10.02 -14.23
C LEU A 46 6.74 9.19 -14.75
N LYS A 47 6.35 9.35 -16.02
CA LYS A 47 5.29 8.54 -16.66
C LYS A 47 5.60 7.05 -16.60
N SER A 48 6.81 6.65 -17.01
CA SER A 48 7.27 5.26 -16.97
C SER A 48 7.28 4.71 -15.56
N ARG A 49 7.70 5.51 -14.57
CA ARG A 49 7.72 5.10 -13.16
C ARG A 49 6.32 4.90 -12.59
N ILE A 50 5.38 5.79 -12.91
CA ILE A 50 3.98 5.61 -12.51
C ILE A 50 3.48 4.26 -13.03
N ILE A 51 3.66 3.96 -14.31
CA ILE A 51 3.17 2.71 -14.94
C ILE A 51 3.85 1.47 -14.35
N SER A 52 5.16 1.50 -14.15
CA SER A 52 5.92 0.33 -13.69
C SER A 52 5.58 -0.08 -12.25
N THR A 53 5.21 0.90 -11.41
CA THR A 53 4.87 0.69 -9.99
C THR A 53 3.42 0.26 -9.75
N LEU A 54 2.58 0.21 -10.80
CA LEU A 54 1.20 -0.23 -10.67
C LEU A 54 1.09 -1.75 -10.50
N PRO A 55 0.22 -2.24 -9.59
CA PRO A 55 -0.06 -3.66 -9.40
C PRO A 55 -0.64 -4.33 -10.65
N SER A 56 -0.60 -5.66 -10.70
CA SER A 56 -1.07 -6.47 -11.83
C SER A 56 -2.55 -6.25 -12.21
N LYS A 57 -3.39 -5.81 -11.26
CA LYS A 57 -4.80 -5.48 -11.52
C LYS A 57 -5.00 -4.31 -12.51
N TYR A 58 -3.94 -3.56 -12.82
CA TYR A 58 -3.93 -2.49 -13.83
C TYR A 58 -3.31 -2.95 -15.16
N PHE A 59 -3.09 -4.25 -15.39
CA PHE A 59 -2.41 -4.74 -16.61
C PHE A 59 -3.11 -4.30 -17.90
N GLU A 60 -4.44 -4.43 -17.98
CA GLU A 60 -5.22 -4.02 -19.16
C GLU A 60 -5.02 -2.54 -19.49
N PHE A 61 -4.90 -1.70 -18.47
CA PHE A 61 -4.60 -0.29 -18.64
C PHE A 61 -3.22 -0.06 -19.26
N LYS A 62 -2.19 -0.80 -18.83
CA LYS A 62 -0.82 -0.63 -19.34
C LYS A 62 -0.80 -0.79 -20.86
N GLY A 63 -1.49 -1.83 -21.38
CA GLY A 63 -1.62 -2.06 -22.82
C GLY A 63 -2.32 -0.91 -23.55
N VAL A 64 -3.43 -0.39 -23.01
CA VAL A 64 -4.16 0.74 -23.61
C VAL A 64 -3.34 2.04 -23.55
N TRP A 65 -2.55 2.25 -22.50
CA TRP A 65 -1.72 3.44 -22.38
C TRP A 65 -0.52 3.40 -23.34
N GLU A 66 0.06 2.22 -23.55
CA GLU A 66 1.16 2.00 -24.48
C GLU A 66 0.77 2.20 -25.95
N SER A 67 -0.52 2.13 -26.30
CA SER A 67 -1.01 2.41 -27.65
C SER A 67 -1.25 3.90 -27.94
N VAL A 68 -1.29 4.77 -26.91
CA VAL A 68 -1.46 6.22 -27.09
C VAL A 68 -0.19 6.82 -27.68
N PRO A 69 -0.22 7.70 -28.69
CA PRO A 69 0.99 8.39 -29.18
C PRO A 69 1.76 9.11 -28.06
N ILE A 70 3.09 9.09 -28.09
CA ILE A 70 3.94 9.59 -26.99
C ILE A 70 3.70 11.09 -26.74
N GLU A 71 3.45 11.84 -27.80
CA GLU A 71 3.22 13.28 -27.85
C GLU A 71 1.95 13.65 -27.08
N GLU A 72 0.96 12.75 -27.07
CA GLU A 72 -0.30 12.95 -26.37
C GLU A 72 -0.26 12.52 -24.90
N ARG A 73 0.80 11.82 -24.48
CA ARG A 73 0.96 11.30 -23.11
C ARG A 73 1.43 12.41 -22.17
N SER A 74 0.52 12.93 -21.36
CA SER A 74 0.87 13.77 -20.20
C SER A 74 0.66 13.04 -18.88
N VAL A 75 1.34 13.50 -17.82
CA VAL A 75 1.15 12.97 -16.46
C VAL A 75 -0.30 13.14 -16.00
N ASN A 76 -0.94 14.27 -16.32
CA ASN A 76 -2.33 14.53 -15.93
C ASN A 76 -3.30 13.55 -16.62
N LYS A 77 -3.16 13.33 -17.93
CA LYS A 77 -3.98 12.36 -18.67
C LYS A 77 -3.79 10.93 -18.15
N LEU A 78 -2.56 10.58 -17.77
CA LEU A 78 -2.25 9.29 -17.14
C LEU A 78 -3.00 9.13 -15.82
N ILE A 79 -2.92 10.13 -14.93
CA ILE A 79 -3.59 10.11 -13.63
C ILE A 79 -5.11 10.04 -13.79
N GLU A 80 -5.69 10.85 -14.69
CA GLU A 80 -7.13 10.86 -14.96
C GLU A 80 -7.63 9.48 -15.41
N ARG A 81 -6.97 8.86 -16.39
CA ARG A 81 -7.35 7.51 -16.85
C ARG A 81 -7.18 6.46 -15.77
N LEU A 82 -6.11 6.55 -14.96
CA LEU A 82 -5.90 5.64 -13.84
C LEU A 82 -7.00 5.74 -12.77
N ARG A 83 -7.48 6.96 -12.46
CA ARG A 83 -8.63 7.15 -11.56
C ARG A 83 -9.88 6.45 -12.09
N LEU A 84 -10.19 6.62 -13.37
CA LEU A 84 -11.37 6.00 -14.00
C LEU A 84 -11.33 4.47 -13.91
N ILE A 85 -10.15 3.88 -14.03
CA ILE A 85 -9.97 2.44 -13.89
C ILE A 85 -10.07 2.01 -12.43
N GLU A 86 -9.47 2.76 -11.50
CA GLU A 86 -9.60 2.48 -10.07
C GLU A 86 -11.06 2.46 -9.62
N MET A 87 -11.89 3.39 -10.11
CA MET A 87 -13.33 3.42 -9.84
C MET A 87 -14.10 2.20 -10.39
N ARG A 88 -13.60 1.57 -11.47
CA ARG A 88 -14.23 0.39 -12.10
C ARG A 88 -13.75 -0.93 -11.51
N LEU A 89 -12.57 -0.93 -10.89
CA LEU A 89 -12.05 -2.12 -10.23
C LEU A 89 -12.93 -2.43 -9.01
N PRO A 90 -13.28 -3.71 -8.78
CA PRO A 90 -14.12 -4.08 -7.66
C PRO A 90 -13.46 -3.62 -6.35
N SER A 91 -14.17 -2.74 -5.64
CA SER A 91 -13.79 -2.28 -4.31
C SER A 91 -13.67 -3.49 -3.38
N LYS A 92 -12.74 -3.42 -2.44
CA LYS A 92 -12.57 -4.47 -1.42
C LYS A 92 -13.70 -4.47 -0.39
N SER A 93 -14.70 -3.61 -0.52
CA SER A 93 -15.95 -3.73 0.23
C SER A 93 -16.69 -4.97 -0.26
N SER A 94 -16.69 -5.98 0.61
CA SER A 94 -17.74 -6.98 0.75
C SER A 94 -19.08 -6.47 0.24
N ASP A 95 -19.41 -6.74 -1.01
CA ASP A 95 -20.78 -7.00 -1.42
C ASP A 95 -20.75 -8.03 -2.55
N SER A 96 -21.42 -9.13 -2.26
CA SER A 96 -21.55 -10.30 -3.10
C SER A 96 -22.16 -9.94 -4.45
N THR A 97 -21.44 -10.20 -5.52
CA THR A 97 -22.08 -10.71 -6.74
C THR A 97 -21.14 -11.72 -7.38
N ALA A 98 -21.65 -12.94 -7.52
CA ALA A 98 -20.96 -14.08 -8.09
C ALA A 98 -20.56 -13.82 -9.56
N LEU A 99 -19.59 -14.63 -10.02
CA LEU A 99 -19.08 -14.80 -11.40
C LEU A 99 -17.82 -14.01 -11.77
N VAL A 100 -16.67 -14.37 -11.18
CA VAL A 100 -15.43 -14.51 -11.98
C VAL A 100 -14.61 -15.68 -11.43
N ALA A 101 -14.40 -16.71 -12.26
CA ALA A 101 -13.47 -17.81 -11.99
C ALA A 101 -12.01 -17.33 -12.10
N ILE A 102 -11.56 -16.50 -11.16
CA ILE A 102 -10.13 -16.20 -11.03
C ILE A 102 -9.52 -17.30 -10.16
N ARG A 103 -8.70 -18.17 -10.77
CA ARG A 103 -7.75 -19.04 -10.05
C ARG A 103 -6.72 -18.16 -9.34
N LYS A 104 -7.10 -17.55 -8.21
CA LYS A 104 -6.13 -16.96 -7.28
C LYS A 104 -5.29 -18.11 -6.72
N LYS A 105 -4.00 -18.14 -7.01
CA LYS A 105 -3.03 -18.71 -6.07
C LYS A 105 -3.10 -17.84 -4.82
N ILE A 106 -4.04 -18.15 -3.95
CA ILE A 106 -4.12 -17.59 -2.61
C ILE A 106 -2.85 -18.07 -1.92
N PHE A 107 -1.86 -17.19 -1.75
CA PHE A 107 -0.85 -17.39 -0.72
C PHE A 107 -1.61 -17.42 0.60
N LYS A 108 -2.06 -18.62 1.01
CA LYS A 108 -2.67 -18.84 2.31
C LYS A 108 -1.59 -18.49 3.33
N LYS A 109 -1.70 -17.32 3.97
CA LYS A 109 -0.99 -17.06 5.22
C LYS A 109 -1.32 -18.24 6.15
N PRO A 110 -0.33 -18.85 6.83
CA PRO A 110 -0.60 -19.96 7.72
C PRO A 110 -1.64 -19.51 8.73
N GLU A 111 -2.76 -20.23 8.75
CA GLU A 111 -3.88 -19.94 9.63
C GLU A 111 -3.36 -19.99 11.07
N ARG A 112 -3.41 -18.84 11.76
CA ARG A 112 -2.90 -18.75 13.13
C ARG A 112 -3.77 -19.62 14.02
N LYS A 113 -3.20 -20.72 14.50
CA LYS A 113 -3.83 -21.63 15.46
C LYS A 113 -3.81 -21.00 16.84
N CYS A 114 -4.83 -21.27 17.64
CA CYS A 114 -4.86 -20.89 19.04
C CYS A 114 -3.64 -21.45 19.78
N TYR A 115 -2.90 -20.61 20.51
CA TYR A 115 -1.70 -21.06 21.24
C TYR A 115 -2.02 -21.99 22.42
N VAL A 116 -3.26 -22.01 22.90
CA VAL A 116 -3.70 -22.88 24.01
C VAL A 116 -4.08 -24.27 23.51
N CYS A 117 -4.99 -24.37 22.52
CA CYS A 117 -5.53 -25.66 22.09
C CYS A 117 -5.05 -26.12 20.71
N ARG A 118 -4.24 -25.32 20.02
CA ARG A 118 -3.71 -25.55 18.65
C ARG A 118 -4.79 -25.75 17.58
N LYS A 119 -6.05 -25.41 17.85
CA LYS A 119 -7.12 -25.39 16.85
C LYS A 119 -7.20 -24.03 16.15
N PRO A 120 -7.48 -23.97 14.85
CA PRO A 120 -7.75 -22.71 14.13
C PRO A 120 -9.12 -22.14 14.52
N GLY A 121 -9.44 -20.94 14.02
CA GLY A 121 -10.74 -20.29 14.21
C GLY A 121 -10.87 -19.39 15.45
N HIS A 122 -9.88 -19.36 16.35
CA HIS A 122 -9.84 -18.44 17.50
C HIS A 122 -8.40 -18.23 17.99
N LEU A 123 -8.15 -17.16 18.76
CA LEU A 123 -6.87 -16.91 19.42
C LEU A 123 -6.89 -17.39 20.87
N ALA A 124 -5.73 -17.45 21.51
CA ALA A 124 -5.58 -17.89 22.90
C ALA A 124 -6.45 -17.10 23.91
N LYS A 125 -6.79 -15.85 23.58
CA LYS A 125 -7.67 -14.99 24.39
C LYS A 125 -9.12 -15.49 24.42
N ASP A 126 -9.58 -16.07 23.32
CA ASP A 126 -10.97 -16.48 23.10
C ASP A 126 -11.13 -18.01 23.14
N CYS A 127 -10.18 -18.71 23.77
CA CYS A 127 -10.17 -20.16 23.81
C CYS A 127 -11.11 -20.70 24.88
N TRP A 128 -12.16 -21.41 24.43
CA TRP A 128 -13.10 -22.12 25.30
C TRP A 128 -12.44 -23.13 26.26
N LYS A 129 -11.27 -23.68 25.93
CA LYS A 129 -10.54 -24.62 26.81
C LYS A 129 -9.81 -23.94 27.98
N LYS A 130 -9.92 -22.63 28.12
CA LYS A 130 -9.15 -21.88 29.09
C LYS A 130 -9.90 -21.83 30.42
N GLU A 131 -9.84 -22.90 31.23
CA GLU A 131 -10.03 -22.77 32.68
C GLU A 131 -9.15 -23.68 33.53
N SER A 132 -8.82 -23.12 34.71
CA SER A 132 -8.17 -23.67 35.90
C SER A 132 -6.62 -23.59 36.01
N LYS A 133 -6.10 -22.40 36.40
CA LYS A 133 -5.19 -22.25 37.56
C LYS A 133 -5.32 -20.82 38.15
N PRO A 134 -5.23 -20.66 39.49
CA PRO A 134 -5.62 -19.45 40.21
C PRO A 134 -4.64 -18.29 39.98
N LYS A 135 -5.15 -17.06 40.13
CA LYS A 135 -4.35 -15.84 40.24
C LYS A 135 -3.44 -15.96 41.47
N VAL A 136 -2.14 -15.98 41.25
CA VAL A 136 -1.16 -15.68 42.31
C VAL A 136 -0.91 -14.18 42.27
N GLU A 137 -1.02 -13.57 43.45
CA GLU A 137 -0.72 -12.17 43.75
C GLU A 137 0.75 -11.82 43.48
N GLY A 138 0.99 -10.53 43.18
CA GLY A 138 2.29 -9.86 43.34
C GLY A 138 3.21 -9.88 42.13
N ASP A 139 3.28 -8.77 41.38
CA ASP A 139 4.46 -7.91 41.37
C ASP A 139 4.31 -6.71 40.40
N ALA A 140 4.91 -5.60 40.83
CA ALA A 140 4.66 -4.24 40.42
C ALA A 140 5.13 -3.86 39.02
N PHE A 141 4.45 -2.87 38.42
CA PHE A 141 5.13 -1.79 37.70
C PHE A 141 4.37 -0.47 37.89
N VAL A 142 4.83 0.31 38.87
CA VAL A 142 4.43 1.70 39.05
C VAL A 142 4.96 2.48 37.85
N CYS A 143 4.05 3.06 37.07
CA CYS A 143 4.41 4.01 36.02
C CYS A 143 4.56 5.38 36.67
N THR A 144 5.79 5.74 37.07
CA THR A 144 6.10 7.11 37.49
C THR A 144 6.05 8.00 36.25
N VAL A 145 5.02 8.83 36.13
CA VAL A 145 5.01 9.95 35.20
C VAL A 145 5.50 11.17 35.94
N GLU A 146 6.75 11.58 35.67
CA GLU A 146 7.23 12.91 36.01
C GLU A 146 6.47 13.94 35.16
N GLY A 147 5.93 14.96 35.82
CA GLY A 147 5.08 15.98 35.20
C GLY A 147 5.08 17.32 35.95
N VAL A 148 6.19 18.04 35.82
CA VAL A 148 6.34 19.52 35.68
C VAL A 148 5.87 20.45 36.84
N PRO A 149 6.70 21.43 37.25
CA PRO A 149 6.42 22.33 38.37
C PRO A 149 5.49 23.49 37.97
N LYS A 150 4.77 24.03 38.95
CA LYS A 150 4.17 25.37 38.88
C LYS A 150 4.48 26.17 40.15
N SER A 151 4.71 27.44 39.88
CA SER A 151 5.22 28.55 40.68
C SER A 151 4.64 28.74 42.07
#